data_AF-K2RTU3-F1
#
_entry.id   AF-K2RTU3-F1
#
_cell.length_a   1.000
_cell.length_b   1.000
_cell.length_c   1.000
_cell.angle_alpha   90.00
_cell.angle_beta   90.00
_cell.angle_gamma   90.00
#
_symmetry.space_group_name_H-M   'P 1'
#
loop_
_entity.id
_entity.type
_entity.pdbx_description
1 polymer ?
#
loop_
_entity_poly.entity_id
_entity_poly.type
_entity_poly.pdbx_seq_one_letter_code
_entity_poly.pdbx_strand_id
1 'polypeptide(L)'
;MSFRRSHPLPQGTTSEQKKFYYHEAKLSFFVTGVDEWLWTSYCYVDTYFDNTQHWEQYLATNMDPSTGAGHSFQFPMWNPREYFLSTLERRVTQATREWTTLVNIFDSRMTTYVRPLLPRVTRAKKFKAYVELQERELQSIFMDDPHFTHTKMLTSIVSAVRSFRDAISLTLEAWHTFEQGQIQHLHTTGSEALRARWERYLATVQGNMSELGSLRSLLAHKLDLFNGLRDGVSYYTIASIFADSISWSMLPH
;
A
#
# COMPACT_ATOMS: atom_id res chain seq x y z
N MET A 1 -11.66 -13.96 -18.65
CA MET A 1 -12.09 -12.57 -18.42
C MET A 1 -12.24 -12.36 -16.93
N SER A 2 -11.34 -11.61 -16.29
CA SER A 2 -11.43 -11.29 -14.86
C SER A 2 -12.38 -10.11 -14.68
N PHE A 3 -13.53 -10.33 -14.05
CA PHE A 3 -14.38 -9.23 -13.59
C PHE A 3 -13.58 -8.41 -12.56
N ARG A 4 -13.41 -7.11 -12.84
CA ARG A 4 -12.68 -6.16 -11.97
C ARG A 4 -13.39 -6.05 -10.63
N ARG A 5 -12.63 -6.05 -9.52
CA ARG A 5 -13.19 -6.19 -8.17
C ARG A 5 -12.99 -4.93 -7.35
N SER A 6 -14.12 -4.36 -6.93
CA SER A 6 -14.17 -3.35 -5.87
C SER A 6 -14.52 -4.05 -4.58
N HIS A 7 -13.71 -3.84 -3.55
CA HIS A 7 -13.94 -4.46 -2.26
C HIS A 7 -14.25 -3.37 -1.22
N PRO A 8 -15.29 -3.57 -0.39
CA PRO A 8 -15.55 -2.63 0.69
C PRO A 8 -14.37 -2.69 1.67
N LEU A 9 -13.87 -1.52 2.04
CA LEU A 9 -12.94 -1.43 3.15
C LEU A 9 -13.71 -1.81 4.43
N PRO A 10 -13.16 -2.67 5.31
CA PRO A 10 -13.85 -3.04 6.54
C PRO A 10 -14.36 -1.82 7.32
N GLN A 11 -15.60 -1.89 7.79
CA GLN A 11 -16.26 -0.80 8.52
C GLN A 11 -15.93 -0.87 10.01
N GLY A 12 -15.72 0.28 10.65
CA GLY A 12 -15.90 0.36 12.10
C GLY A 12 -17.39 0.24 12.43
N THR A 13 -17.72 -0.17 13.64
CA THR A 13 -19.08 -0.51 14.12
C THR A 13 -20.14 0.60 14.07
N THR A 14 -19.86 1.79 13.51
CA THR A 14 -20.78 2.93 13.54
C THR A 14 -21.61 3.06 12.25
N SER A 15 -22.93 3.05 12.42
CA SER A 15 -23.97 3.04 11.38
C SER A 15 -23.96 4.19 10.36
N GLU A 16 -23.18 5.25 10.56
CA GLU A 16 -23.19 6.47 9.72
C GLU A 16 -21.85 6.79 9.03
N GLN A 17 -20.89 5.86 9.02
CA GLN A 17 -19.61 6.13 8.34
C GLN A 17 -19.72 5.97 6.82
N LYS A 18 -19.21 6.99 6.08
CA LYS A 18 -19.00 6.95 4.63
C LYS A 18 -18.38 5.60 4.23
N LYS A 19 -18.99 4.91 3.27
CA LYS A 19 -18.47 3.63 2.74
C LYS A 19 -17.23 3.92 1.91
N PHE A 20 -16.11 3.32 2.29
CA PHE A 20 -14.86 3.36 1.53
C PHE A 20 -14.69 2.04 0.78
N TYR A 21 -14.09 2.12 -0.40
CA TYR A 21 -13.76 0.97 -1.23
C TYR A 21 -12.28 1.04 -1.60
N TYR A 22 -11.69 -0.14 -1.80
CA TYR A 22 -10.41 -0.27 -2.49
C TYR A 22 -10.63 -1.04 -3.78
N HIS A 23 -9.84 -0.70 -4.79
CA HIS A 23 -9.98 -1.21 -6.14
C HIS A 23 -8.70 -1.93 -6.54
N GLU A 24 -8.85 -3.06 -7.22
CA GLU A 24 -7.71 -3.68 -7.91
C GLU A 24 -7.34 -2.80 -9.11
N ALA A 25 -6.13 -2.26 -9.10
CA ALA A 25 -5.56 -1.47 -10.19
C ALA A 25 -4.47 -2.26 -10.92
N LYS A 26 -4.40 -2.14 -12.25
CA LYS A 26 -3.36 -2.77 -13.06
C LYS A 26 -2.67 -1.74 -13.95
N LEU A 27 -1.35 -1.84 -13.99
CA LEU A 27 -0.50 -1.11 -14.91
C LEU A 27 0.42 -2.09 -15.61
N SER A 28 0.53 -1.97 -16.92
CA SER A 28 1.47 -2.74 -17.74
C SER A 28 2.16 -1.79 -18.69
N PHE A 29 3.48 -1.79 -18.65
CA PHE A 29 4.30 -0.92 -19.47
C PHE A 29 5.45 -1.71 -20.05
N PHE A 30 5.70 -1.55 -21.35
CA PHE A 30 6.88 -2.10 -21.99
C PHE A 30 7.34 -1.22 -23.14
N VAL A 31 8.63 -1.34 -23.46
CA VAL A 31 9.30 -0.66 -24.56
C VAL A 31 9.92 -1.72 -25.45
N THR A 32 9.74 -1.59 -26.76
CA THR A 32 10.29 -2.51 -27.76
C THR A 32 10.83 -1.73 -28.95
N GLY A 33 11.86 -2.22 -29.62
CA GLY A 33 12.49 -1.53 -30.75
C GLY A 33 13.64 -2.33 -31.32
N VAL A 34 14.06 -1.94 -32.52
CA VAL A 34 15.26 -2.52 -33.15
C VAL A 34 16.51 -1.88 -32.57
N ASP A 35 16.46 -0.57 -32.30
CA ASP A 35 17.54 0.23 -31.75
C ASP A 35 17.00 1.46 -30.98
N GLU A 36 17.89 2.38 -30.60
CA GLU A 36 17.55 3.60 -29.85
C GLU A 36 16.83 4.68 -30.68
N TRP A 37 16.78 4.52 -32.01
CA TRP A 37 16.18 5.48 -32.94
C TRP A 37 14.79 5.04 -33.39
N LEU A 38 14.55 3.73 -33.50
CA LEU A 38 13.26 3.15 -33.88
C LEU A 38 12.74 2.21 -32.79
N TRP A 39 11.93 2.78 -31.91
CA TRP A 39 11.30 2.09 -30.80
C TRP A 39 9.85 2.56 -30.60
N THR A 40 9.10 1.78 -29.84
CA THR A 40 7.71 2.03 -29.48
C THR A 40 7.49 1.59 -28.05
N SER A 41 6.73 2.40 -27.31
CA SER A 41 6.26 2.05 -25.97
C SER A 41 4.76 1.77 -25.99
N TYR A 42 4.35 0.85 -25.11
CA TYR A 42 2.95 0.58 -24.84
C TYR A 42 2.72 0.72 -23.34
N CYS A 43 1.71 1.50 -22.97
CA CYS A 43 1.31 1.69 -21.58
C CYS A 43 -0.19 1.43 -21.45
N TYR A 44 -0.53 0.41 -20.66
CA TYR A 44 -1.89 0.07 -20.32
C TYR A 44 -2.10 0.41 -18.85
N VAL A 45 -2.99 1.36 -18.60
CA VAL A 45 -3.31 1.85 -17.26
C VAL A 45 -4.78 1.63 -17.03
N ASP A 46 -5.14 1.00 -15.91
CA ASP A 46 -6.53 0.88 -15.51
C ASP A 46 -7.04 2.24 -15.01
N THR A 47 -8.08 2.76 -15.66
CA THR A 47 -8.75 4.02 -15.30
C THR A 47 -10.11 3.79 -14.65
N TYR A 48 -10.45 2.53 -14.29
CA TYR A 48 -11.77 2.18 -13.74
C TYR A 48 -12.20 3.01 -12.53
N PHE A 49 -11.25 3.39 -11.70
CA PHE A 49 -11.46 4.12 -10.45
C PHE A 49 -11.18 5.63 -10.59
N ASP A 50 -10.81 6.09 -11.79
CA ASP A 50 -10.62 7.50 -12.09
C ASP A 50 -11.90 8.07 -12.72
N ASN A 51 -12.22 9.33 -12.38
CA ASN A 51 -13.34 10.05 -12.97
C ASN A 51 -13.01 10.54 -14.39
N THR A 52 -11.79 10.31 -14.89
CA THR A 52 -11.36 10.57 -16.27
C THR A 52 -12.00 9.57 -17.23
N GLN A 53 -13.30 9.73 -17.48
CA GLN A 53 -14.08 8.78 -18.25
C GLN A 53 -13.76 8.78 -19.75
N HIS A 54 -13.00 9.76 -20.28
CA HIS A 54 -12.73 9.88 -21.72
C HIS A 54 -11.25 10.17 -22.06
N TRP A 55 -10.75 9.43 -23.04
CA TRP A 55 -9.38 9.53 -23.59
C TRP A 55 -9.04 10.95 -24.10
N GLU A 56 -10.04 11.72 -24.49
CA GLU A 56 -9.91 13.11 -24.92
C GLU A 56 -9.31 13.99 -23.82
N GLN A 57 -9.67 13.75 -22.56
CA GLN A 57 -9.11 14.49 -21.42
C GLN A 57 -7.62 14.20 -21.23
N TYR A 58 -7.18 12.97 -21.51
CA TYR A 58 -5.75 12.64 -21.49
C TYR A 58 -4.99 13.38 -22.58
N LEU A 59 -5.52 13.43 -23.80
CA LEU A 59 -4.85 14.10 -24.92
C LEU A 59 -4.89 15.62 -24.82
N ALA A 60 -5.90 16.19 -24.17
CA ALA A 60 -6.04 17.65 -24.02
C ALA A 60 -4.92 18.30 -23.19
N THR A 61 -4.24 17.54 -22.33
CA THR A 61 -3.21 18.08 -21.43
C THR A 61 -1.86 18.37 -22.11
N ASN A 62 -1.63 17.85 -23.32
CA ASN A 62 -0.32 17.88 -24.00
C ASN A 62 0.83 17.32 -23.13
N MET A 63 0.48 16.37 -22.25
CA MET A 63 1.40 15.65 -21.36
C MET A 63 1.40 14.18 -21.71
N ASP A 64 2.54 13.52 -21.51
CA ASP A 64 2.72 12.10 -21.72
C ASP A 64 1.88 11.27 -20.72
N PRO A 65 0.86 10.54 -21.19
CA PRO A 65 0.03 9.72 -20.32
C PRO A 65 0.83 8.59 -19.67
N SER A 66 1.85 8.04 -20.33
CA SER A 66 2.60 6.89 -19.80
C SER A 66 3.31 7.23 -18.51
N THR A 67 3.83 8.45 -18.40
CA THR A 67 4.48 8.99 -17.19
C THR A 67 3.51 9.52 -16.14
N GLY A 68 2.18 9.35 -16.35
CA GLY A 68 1.16 9.89 -15.46
C GLY A 68 1.04 11.41 -15.56
N ALA A 69 1.15 11.94 -16.79
CA ALA A 69 1.24 13.38 -17.07
C ALA A 69 2.45 14.08 -16.41
N GLY A 70 3.57 13.36 -16.27
CA GLY A 70 4.80 13.87 -15.66
C GLY A 70 5.74 14.60 -16.62
N HIS A 71 5.57 14.39 -17.93
CA HIS A 71 6.40 14.98 -18.98
C HIS A 71 5.54 15.65 -20.06
N SER A 72 6.00 16.78 -20.60
CA SER A 72 5.32 17.43 -21.72
C SER A 72 5.79 16.85 -23.06
N PHE A 73 4.87 16.74 -24.02
CA PHE A 73 5.21 16.39 -25.39
C PHE A 73 6.09 17.44 -26.10
N GLN A 74 6.21 18.65 -25.55
CA GLN A 74 7.14 19.67 -26.06
C GLN A 74 8.62 19.29 -25.89
N PHE A 75 8.92 18.42 -24.91
CA PHE A 75 10.28 17.98 -24.60
C PHE A 75 10.34 16.45 -24.58
N PRO A 76 10.23 15.79 -25.75
CA PRO A 76 10.19 14.33 -25.82
C PRO A 76 11.52 13.72 -25.36
N MET A 77 11.42 12.60 -24.64
CA MET A 77 12.58 11.77 -24.29
C MET A 77 12.82 10.76 -25.42
N TRP A 78 13.90 10.95 -26.16
CA TRP A 78 14.19 10.14 -27.34
C TRP A 78 14.87 8.81 -27.03
N ASN A 79 15.62 8.72 -25.93
CA ASN A 79 16.29 7.48 -25.58
C ASN A 79 15.28 6.51 -24.91
N PRO A 80 15.10 5.27 -25.44
CA PRO A 80 14.10 4.34 -24.92
C PRO A 80 14.36 3.90 -23.48
N ARG A 81 15.64 3.80 -23.09
CA ARG A 81 16.05 3.39 -21.74
C ARG A 81 15.80 4.51 -20.74
N GLU A 82 16.12 5.76 -21.10
CA GLU A 82 15.74 6.94 -20.30
C GLU A 82 14.21 7.03 -20.15
N TYR A 83 13.47 6.84 -21.24
CA TYR A 83 12.02 6.87 -21.24
C TYR A 83 11.43 5.78 -20.32
N PHE A 84 11.98 4.57 -20.38
CA PHE A 84 11.59 3.48 -19.51
C PHE A 84 11.85 3.80 -18.03
N LEU A 85 13.04 4.30 -17.69
CA LEU A 85 13.41 4.66 -16.32
C LEU A 85 12.54 5.78 -15.76
N SER A 86 12.29 6.83 -16.54
CA SER A 86 11.41 7.92 -16.15
C SER A 86 9.98 7.44 -15.91
N THR A 87 9.44 6.62 -16.83
CA THR A 87 8.10 6.06 -16.69
C THR A 87 8.00 5.18 -15.44
N LEU A 88 8.99 4.32 -15.21
CA LEU A 88 9.05 3.45 -14.04
C LEU A 88 9.10 4.27 -12.74
N GLU A 89 9.97 5.28 -12.67
CA GLU A 89 10.09 6.18 -11.51
C GLU A 89 8.77 6.87 -11.17
N ARG A 90 8.09 7.43 -12.17
CA ARG A 90 6.79 8.09 -11.99
C ARG A 90 5.71 7.11 -11.52
N ARG A 91 5.62 5.93 -12.14
CA ARG A 91 4.56 4.95 -11.82
C ARG A 91 4.76 4.25 -10.49
N VAL A 92 6.00 3.95 -10.12
CA VAL A 92 6.32 3.46 -8.77
C VAL A 92 6.01 4.52 -7.73
N THR A 93 6.35 5.79 -8.00
CA THR A 93 6.01 6.91 -7.09
C THR A 93 4.51 7.05 -6.91
N GLN A 94 3.74 6.99 -8.00
CA GLN A 94 2.28 7.03 -7.94
C GLN A 94 1.72 5.86 -7.12
N ALA A 95 2.12 4.63 -7.44
CA ALA A 95 1.67 3.43 -6.73
C ALA A 95 2.00 3.51 -5.23
N THR A 96 3.19 3.99 -4.87
CA THR A 96 3.62 4.14 -3.47
C THR A 96 2.72 5.12 -2.73
N ARG A 97 2.42 6.29 -3.31
CA ARG A 97 1.50 7.26 -2.70
C ARG A 97 0.09 6.72 -2.51
N GLU A 98 -0.42 5.98 -3.49
CA GLU A 98 -1.74 5.35 -3.42
C GLU A 98 -1.77 4.28 -2.31
N TRP A 99 -0.73 3.44 -2.22
CA TRP A 99 -0.58 2.46 -1.14
C TRP A 99 -0.47 3.12 0.23
N THR A 100 0.37 4.14 0.39
CA THR A 100 0.52 4.90 1.64
C THR A 100 -0.81 5.49 2.06
N THR A 101 -1.55 6.10 1.13
CA THR A 101 -2.89 6.65 1.40
C THR A 101 -3.88 5.57 1.84
N LEU A 102 -3.92 4.45 1.12
CA LEU A 102 -4.81 3.33 1.43
C LEU A 102 -4.52 2.74 2.82
N VAL A 103 -3.24 2.49 3.13
CA VAL A 103 -2.80 1.93 4.41
C VAL A 103 -3.08 2.90 5.55
N ASN A 104 -2.84 4.20 5.37
CA ASN A 104 -3.13 5.22 6.40
C ASN A 104 -4.62 5.35 6.69
N ILE A 105 -5.47 5.36 5.65
CA ILE A 105 -6.92 5.38 5.82
C ILE A 105 -7.40 4.11 6.52
N PHE A 106 -6.87 2.96 6.10
CA PHE A 106 -7.19 1.68 6.73
C PHE A 106 -6.80 1.68 8.22
N ASP A 107 -5.56 2.09 8.53
CA ASP A 107 -5.04 2.07 9.89
C ASP A 107 -5.81 2.99 10.85
N SER A 108 -6.12 4.21 10.39
CA SER A 108 -6.95 5.15 11.17
C SER A 108 -8.32 4.58 11.51
N ARG A 109 -8.97 3.93 10.53
CA ARG A 109 -10.27 3.28 10.72
C ARG A 109 -10.17 2.11 11.68
N MET A 110 -9.16 1.26 11.53
CA MET A 110 -8.99 0.10 12.41
C MET A 110 -8.61 0.50 13.83
N THR A 111 -7.76 1.52 13.99
CA THR A 111 -7.45 2.09 15.30
C THR A 111 -8.71 2.62 15.98
N THR A 112 -9.62 3.25 15.23
CA THR A 112 -10.91 3.71 15.76
C THR A 112 -11.80 2.54 16.21
N TYR A 113 -11.83 1.46 15.43
CA TYR A 113 -12.59 0.25 15.76
C TYR A 113 -12.03 -0.51 16.97
N VAL A 114 -10.71 -0.64 17.02
CA VAL A 114 -10.02 -1.46 18.03
C VAL A 114 -9.80 -0.70 19.34
N ARG A 115 -9.71 0.63 19.33
CA ARG A 115 -9.49 1.42 20.56
C ARG A 115 -10.49 1.12 21.68
N PRO A 116 -11.81 0.98 21.45
CA PRO A 116 -12.76 0.57 22.49
C PRO A 116 -12.56 -0.87 22.97
N LEU A 117 -12.00 -1.75 22.13
CA LEU A 117 -11.70 -3.15 22.45
C LEU A 117 -10.37 -3.28 23.20
N LEU A 118 -9.53 -2.25 23.20
CA LEU A 118 -8.22 -2.27 23.85
C LEU A 118 -8.28 -1.76 25.29
N PRO A 119 -7.45 -2.32 26.17
CA PRO A 119 -7.30 -1.84 27.54
C PRO A 119 -6.79 -0.41 27.64
N ARG A 120 -7.35 0.35 28.59
CA ARG A 120 -6.75 1.63 29.01
C ARG A 120 -5.57 1.31 29.91
N VAL A 121 -4.35 1.33 29.36
CA VAL A 121 -3.13 1.17 30.17
C VAL A 121 -3.05 2.35 31.14
N THR A 122 -3.41 2.09 32.40
CA THR A 122 -3.28 3.04 33.51
C THR A 122 -2.18 2.57 34.46
N ARG A 123 -1.40 3.53 34.96
CA ARG A 123 -0.13 3.30 35.68
C ARG A 123 -0.32 2.37 36.89
N ALA A 124 0.66 1.50 37.06
CA ALA A 124 0.65 0.27 37.85
C ALA A 124 0.30 0.41 39.35
N LYS A 125 -0.66 -0.44 39.78
CA LYS A 125 -0.72 -1.14 41.09
C LYS A 125 -1.90 -2.13 41.20
N LYS A 126 -2.93 -2.00 40.34
CA LYS A 126 -4.09 -2.93 40.23
C LYS A 126 -4.15 -3.69 38.89
N PHE A 127 -3.01 -3.89 38.24
CA PHE A 127 -2.95 -4.37 36.85
C PHE A 127 -3.59 -5.75 36.67
N LYS A 128 -3.29 -6.74 37.53
CA LYS A 128 -3.78 -8.11 37.35
C LYS A 128 -5.30 -8.26 37.48
N ALA A 129 -5.91 -7.66 38.51
CA ALA A 129 -7.37 -7.71 38.69
C ALA A 129 -8.11 -6.91 37.61
N TYR A 130 -7.51 -5.81 37.12
CA TYR A 130 -8.03 -5.04 36.00
C TYR A 130 -7.96 -5.83 34.68
N VAL A 131 -6.86 -6.54 34.45
CA VAL A 131 -6.67 -7.44 33.29
C VAL A 131 -7.70 -8.56 33.28
N GLU A 132 -7.89 -9.26 34.40
CA GLU A 132 -8.87 -10.36 34.50
C GLU A 132 -10.32 -9.87 34.31
N LEU A 133 -10.66 -8.68 34.79
CA LEU A 133 -11.96 -8.05 34.53
C LEU A 133 -12.13 -7.68 33.06
N GLN A 134 -11.08 -7.14 32.44
CA GLN A 134 -11.14 -6.73 31.04
C GLN A 134 -11.11 -7.91 30.07
N GLU A 135 -10.41 -9.01 30.38
CA GLU A 135 -10.50 -10.27 29.64
C GLU A 135 -11.92 -10.83 29.71
N ARG A 136 -12.60 -10.74 30.87
CA ARG A 136 -14.02 -11.12 30.99
C ARG A 136 -14.94 -10.20 30.18
N GLU A 137 -14.69 -8.89 30.16
CA GLU A 137 -15.45 -7.93 29.33
C GLU A 137 -15.24 -8.16 27.83
N LEU A 138 -13.99 -8.41 27.40
CA LEU A 138 -13.68 -8.81 26.04
C LEU A 138 -14.38 -10.12 25.68
N GLN A 139 -14.27 -11.14 26.54
CA GLN A 139 -14.98 -12.40 26.35
C GLN A 139 -16.49 -12.20 26.29
N SER A 140 -17.10 -11.34 27.11
CA SER A 140 -18.54 -11.06 27.03
C SER A 140 -18.92 -10.34 25.74
N ILE A 141 -18.10 -9.40 25.23
CA ILE A 141 -18.34 -8.74 23.93
C ILE A 141 -18.41 -9.76 22.78
N PHE A 142 -17.59 -10.82 22.82
CA PHE A 142 -17.59 -11.86 21.78
C PHE A 142 -18.58 -13.01 22.05
N MET A 143 -18.85 -13.36 23.32
CA MET A 143 -19.76 -14.44 23.72
C MET A 143 -21.23 -14.01 23.67
N ASP A 144 -21.53 -12.74 23.96
CA ASP A 144 -22.88 -12.16 23.94
C ASP A 144 -23.24 -11.52 22.58
N ASP A 145 -22.46 -11.78 21.52
CA ASP A 145 -22.74 -11.35 20.14
C ASP A 145 -23.43 -12.48 19.36
N PRO A 146 -24.77 -12.60 19.41
CA PRO A 146 -25.52 -13.70 18.78
C PRO A 146 -25.35 -13.77 17.25
N HIS A 147 -24.77 -12.74 16.63
CA HIS A 147 -24.53 -12.67 15.19
C HIS A 147 -23.06 -12.82 14.79
N PHE A 148 -22.15 -12.99 15.76
CA PHE A 148 -20.69 -13.04 15.57
C PHE A 148 -20.17 -11.84 14.74
N THR A 149 -20.81 -10.69 14.91
CA THR A 149 -20.52 -9.45 14.21
C THR A 149 -19.06 -9.04 14.39
N HIS A 150 -18.53 -9.10 15.61
CA HIS A 150 -17.14 -8.77 15.90
C HIS A 150 -16.17 -9.78 15.28
N THR A 151 -16.44 -11.08 15.39
CA THR A 151 -15.61 -12.14 14.78
C THR A 151 -15.59 -12.04 13.26
N LYS A 152 -16.74 -11.79 12.62
CA LYS A 152 -16.85 -11.57 11.16
C LYS A 152 -16.09 -10.32 10.73
N MET A 153 -16.20 -9.24 11.50
CA MET A 153 -15.48 -8.00 11.24
C MET A 153 -13.97 -8.19 11.33
N LEU A 154 -13.47 -8.78 12.42
CA LEU A 154 -12.05 -9.10 12.58
C LEU A 154 -11.54 -10.04 11.49
N THR A 155 -12.33 -11.03 11.08
CA THR A 155 -11.97 -11.92 9.98
C THR A 155 -11.84 -11.15 8.65
N SER A 156 -12.77 -10.23 8.38
CA SER A 156 -12.72 -9.35 7.20
C SER A 156 -11.50 -8.43 7.23
N ILE A 157 -11.19 -7.84 8.39
CA ILE A 157 -10.00 -7.01 8.62
C ILE A 157 -8.72 -7.80 8.35
N VAL A 158 -8.56 -8.97 8.98
CA VAL A 158 -7.42 -9.88 8.79
C VAL A 158 -7.25 -10.24 7.32
N SER A 159 -8.35 -10.56 6.63
CA SER A 159 -8.31 -10.87 5.20
C SER A 159 -7.85 -9.68 4.36
N ALA A 160 -8.34 -8.46 4.64
CA ALA A 160 -7.95 -7.27 3.91
C ALA A 160 -6.45 -6.92 4.13
N VAL A 161 -5.98 -6.94 5.38
CA VAL A 161 -4.56 -6.68 5.72
C VAL A 161 -3.65 -7.69 5.04
N ARG A 162 -4.01 -8.97 5.07
CA ARG A 162 -3.25 -10.03 4.41
C ARG A 162 -3.16 -9.77 2.91
N SER A 163 -4.28 -9.47 2.24
CA SER A 163 -4.29 -9.13 0.81
C SER A 163 -3.40 -7.93 0.47
N PHE A 164 -3.43 -6.86 1.28
CA PHE A 164 -2.59 -5.68 1.05
C PHE A 164 -1.10 -6.00 1.23
N ARG A 165 -0.75 -6.68 2.32
CA ARG A 165 0.63 -7.09 2.61
C ARG A 165 1.18 -7.97 1.50
N ASP A 166 0.39 -8.94 1.04
CA ASP A 166 0.82 -9.91 0.03
C ASP A 166 1.00 -9.22 -1.33
N ALA A 167 0.11 -8.29 -1.71
CA ALA A 167 0.26 -7.49 -2.93
C ALA A 167 1.55 -6.63 -2.93
N ILE A 168 1.84 -5.97 -1.81
CA ILE A 168 3.09 -5.22 -1.64
C ILE A 168 4.30 -6.17 -1.69
N SER A 169 4.21 -7.35 -1.06
CA SER A 169 5.29 -8.34 -1.05
C SER A 169 5.64 -8.81 -2.46
N LEU A 170 4.62 -9.13 -3.28
CA LEU A 170 4.81 -9.50 -4.68
C LEU A 170 5.49 -8.39 -5.50
N THR A 171 5.18 -7.13 -5.19
CA THR A 171 5.79 -5.97 -5.86
C THR A 171 7.27 -5.83 -5.50
N LEU A 172 7.61 -5.99 -4.21
CA LEU A 172 8.99 -5.97 -3.73
C LEU A 172 9.83 -7.13 -4.27
N GLU A 173 9.26 -8.34 -4.34
CA GLU A 173 9.92 -9.52 -4.91
C GLU A 173 10.19 -9.35 -6.41
N ALA A 174 9.21 -8.81 -7.15
CA ALA A 174 9.38 -8.48 -8.57
C ALA A 174 10.47 -7.42 -8.78
N TRP A 175 10.50 -6.38 -7.95
CA TRP A 175 11.57 -5.37 -7.98
C TRP A 175 12.94 -5.99 -7.71
N HIS A 176 13.07 -6.82 -6.68
CA HIS A 176 14.33 -7.47 -6.33
C HIS A 176 14.86 -8.35 -7.47
N THR A 177 13.97 -9.11 -8.11
CA THR A 177 14.32 -9.95 -9.27
C THR A 177 14.79 -9.10 -10.45
N PHE A 178 14.10 -7.98 -10.72
CA PHE A 178 14.45 -7.04 -11.77
C PHE A 178 15.81 -6.36 -11.49
N GLU A 179 16.04 -5.90 -10.27
CA GLU A 179 17.27 -5.23 -9.85
C GLU A 179 18.48 -6.17 -9.96
N GLN A 180 18.34 -7.44 -9.59
CA GLN A 180 19.44 -8.40 -9.66
C GLN A 180 19.81 -8.83 -11.09
N GLY A 181 18.83 -8.92 -11.98
CA GLY A 181 19.04 -9.51 -13.32
C GLY A 181 19.11 -8.50 -14.46
N GLN A 182 18.29 -7.44 -14.42
CA GLN A 182 17.95 -6.66 -15.60
C GLN A 182 18.47 -5.22 -15.56
N ILE A 183 18.74 -4.68 -14.37
CA ILE A 183 19.16 -3.28 -14.20
C ILE A 183 20.44 -2.95 -14.98
N GLN A 184 21.32 -3.94 -15.15
CA GLN A 184 22.57 -3.80 -15.89
C GLN A 184 22.37 -3.36 -17.35
N HIS A 185 21.24 -3.73 -17.96
CA HIS A 185 20.90 -3.35 -19.34
C HIS A 185 20.46 -1.87 -19.45
N LEU A 186 20.15 -1.25 -18.33
CA LEU A 186 19.74 0.15 -18.24
C LEU A 186 20.90 1.09 -17.89
N HIS A 187 22.16 0.63 -17.90
CA HIS A 187 23.30 1.54 -17.76
C HIS A 187 23.58 2.30 -19.06
N THR A 188 23.85 3.60 -18.93
CA THR A 188 24.25 4.46 -20.05
C THR A 188 25.77 4.56 -20.15
N THR A 189 26.30 4.53 -21.38
CA THR A 189 27.69 4.87 -21.69
C THR A 189 27.86 6.36 -22.04
N GLY A 190 26.82 7.18 -21.83
CA GLY A 190 26.80 8.59 -22.14
C GLY A 190 27.60 9.45 -21.15
N SER A 191 27.35 10.77 -21.19
CA SER A 191 28.03 11.73 -20.33
C SER A 191 27.75 11.49 -18.84
N GLU A 192 28.64 11.99 -17.98
CA GLU A 192 28.46 11.92 -16.52
C GLU A 192 27.12 12.54 -16.09
N ALA A 193 26.71 13.64 -16.71
CA ALA A 193 25.42 14.27 -16.44
C ALA A 193 24.22 13.37 -16.78
N LEU A 194 24.31 12.59 -17.87
CA LEU A 194 23.26 11.65 -18.26
C LEU A 194 23.21 10.46 -17.29
N ARG A 195 24.37 9.92 -16.92
CA ARG A 195 24.49 8.86 -15.93
C ARG A 195 23.90 9.28 -14.57
N ALA A 196 24.28 10.46 -14.07
CA ALA A 196 23.74 11.00 -12.83
C ALA A 196 22.22 11.21 -12.86
N ARG A 197 21.66 11.56 -14.03
CA ARG A 197 20.21 11.64 -14.21
C ARG A 197 19.54 10.27 -14.10
N TRP A 198 20.09 9.25 -14.75
CA TRP A 198 19.52 7.90 -14.74
C TRP A 198 19.63 7.25 -13.37
N GLU A 199 20.76 7.45 -12.69
CA GLU A 199 20.95 7.04 -11.29
C GLU A 199 19.91 7.69 -10.37
N ARG A 200 19.51 8.94 -10.62
CA ARG A 200 18.43 9.60 -9.86
C ARG A 200 17.09 8.90 -10.03
N TYR A 201 16.72 8.48 -11.25
CA TYR A 201 15.47 7.74 -11.46
C TYR A 201 15.45 6.45 -10.64
N LEU A 202 16.55 5.68 -10.69
CA LEU A 202 16.70 4.44 -9.94
C LEU A 202 16.69 4.68 -8.43
N ALA A 203 17.40 5.71 -7.95
CA ALA A 203 17.41 6.07 -6.53
C ALA A 203 16.00 6.43 -6.02
N THR A 204 15.20 7.16 -6.82
CA THR A 204 13.80 7.43 -6.49
C THR A 204 12.97 6.15 -6.44
N VAL A 205 13.14 5.22 -7.38
CA VAL A 205 12.47 3.91 -7.34
C VAL A 205 12.85 3.14 -6.07
N GLN A 206 14.15 3.07 -5.73
CA GLN A 206 14.63 2.39 -4.52
C GLN A 206 14.07 3.02 -3.24
N GLY A 207 13.97 4.36 -3.17
CA GLY A 207 13.34 5.06 -2.06
C GLY A 207 11.87 4.66 -1.89
N ASN A 208 11.11 4.64 -2.98
CA ASN A 208 9.71 4.18 -2.97
C ASN A 208 9.57 2.70 -2.58
N MET A 209 10.46 1.82 -3.07
CA MET A 209 10.46 0.41 -2.68
C MET A 209 10.76 0.23 -1.18
N SER A 210 11.61 1.08 -0.60
CA SER A 210 11.88 1.09 0.84
C SER A 210 10.65 1.55 1.64
N GLU A 211 9.90 2.54 1.14
CA GLU A 211 8.62 2.97 1.74
C GLU A 211 7.59 1.84 1.69
N LEU A 212 7.41 1.19 0.55
CA LEU A 212 6.55 0.01 0.41
C LEU A 212 6.97 -1.12 1.37
N GLY A 213 8.27 -1.36 1.53
CA GLY A 213 8.81 -2.30 2.52
C GLY A 213 8.41 -1.95 3.95
N SER A 214 8.41 -0.66 4.30
CA SER A 214 7.98 -0.17 5.60
C SER A 214 6.48 -0.36 5.81
N LEU A 215 5.64 -0.07 4.80
CA LEU A 215 4.20 -0.35 4.83
C LEU A 215 3.90 -1.84 5.01
N ARG A 216 4.65 -2.72 4.32
CA ARG A 216 4.51 -4.18 4.48
C ARG A 216 4.78 -4.61 5.92
N SER A 217 5.84 -4.09 6.54
CA SER A 217 6.18 -4.39 7.94
C SER A 217 5.08 -3.89 8.90
N LEU A 218 4.56 -2.68 8.68
CA LEU A 218 3.42 -2.16 9.44
C LEU A 218 2.20 -3.08 9.33
N LEU A 219 1.82 -3.48 8.12
CA LEU A 219 0.70 -4.39 7.89
C LEU A 219 0.92 -5.76 8.54
N ALA A 220 2.15 -6.27 8.57
CA ALA A 220 2.48 -7.52 9.27
C ALA A 220 2.23 -7.39 10.79
N HIS A 221 2.71 -6.33 11.43
CA HIS A 221 2.43 -6.08 12.85
C HIS A 221 0.93 -5.95 13.15
N LYS A 222 0.19 -5.25 12.28
CA LYS A 222 -1.27 -5.13 12.42
C LYS A 222 -1.98 -6.47 12.27
N LEU A 223 -1.51 -7.32 11.35
CA LEU A 223 -2.04 -8.66 11.16
C LEU A 223 -1.90 -9.50 12.42
N ASP A 224 -0.75 -9.44 13.09
CA ASP A 224 -0.51 -10.15 14.34
C ASP A 224 -1.43 -9.64 15.46
N LEU A 225 -1.62 -8.32 15.57
CA LEU A 225 -2.56 -7.71 16.52
C LEU A 225 -3.99 -8.22 16.30
N PHE A 226 -4.49 -8.19 15.06
CA PHE A 226 -5.86 -8.60 14.77
C PHE A 226 -6.07 -10.11 14.90
N ASN A 227 -5.06 -10.93 14.60
CA ASN A 227 -5.12 -12.37 14.90
C ASN A 227 -5.16 -12.60 16.41
N GLY A 228 -4.34 -11.90 17.20
CA GLY A 228 -4.38 -11.98 18.66
C GLY A 228 -5.74 -11.64 19.25
N LEU A 229 -6.36 -10.55 18.77
CA LEU A 229 -7.72 -10.15 19.16
C LEU A 229 -8.79 -11.16 18.74
N ARG A 230 -8.68 -11.74 17.54
CA ARG A 230 -9.63 -12.74 17.04
C ARG A 230 -9.53 -14.05 17.80
N ASP A 231 -8.32 -14.48 18.10
CA ASP A 231 -8.04 -15.79 18.70
C ASP A 231 -8.11 -15.74 20.24
N GLY A 232 -8.43 -14.58 20.82
CA GLY A 232 -8.57 -14.40 22.27
C GLY A 232 -7.26 -14.59 23.04
N VAL A 233 -6.12 -14.30 22.42
CA VAL A 233 -4.79 -14.49 23.01
C VAL A 233 -4.61 -13.54 24.20
N SER A 234 -3.89 -14.01 25.24
CA SER A 234 -3.62 -13.30 26.51
C SER A 234 -3.37 -11.80 26.34
N TYR A 235 -4.02 -11.02 27.21
CA TYR A 235 -3.95 -9.56 27.31
C TYR A 235 -2.54 -8.98 27.16
N TYR A 236 -1.55 -9.62 27.79
CA TYR A 236 -0.16 -9.14 27.84
C TYR A 236 0.49 -9.12 26.45
N THR A 237 0.12 -10.09 25.60
CA THR A 237 0.64 -10.21 24.24
C THR A 237 0.05 -9.14 23.34
N ILE A 238 -1.26 -8.90 23.44
CA ILE A 238 -1.97 -7.88 22.64
C ILE A 238 -1.52 -6.47 23.02
N ALA A 239 -1.37 -6.19 24.32
CA ALA A 239 -0.91 -4.89 24.81
C ALA A 239 0.54 -4.57 24.37
N SER A 240 1.43 -5.57 24.35
CA SER A 240 2.79 -5.42 23.84
C SER A 240 2.81 -5.08 22.36
N ILE A 241 2.07 -5.86 21.55
CA ILE A 241 1.99 -5.65 20.09
C ILE A 241 1.41 -4.27 19.76
N PHE A 242 0.42 -3.81 20.53
CA PHE A 242 -0.19 -2.49 20.32
C PHE A 242 0.74 -1.33 20.71
N ALA A 243 1.49 -1.46 21.81
CA ALA A 243 2.47 -0.46 22.22
C ALA A 243 3.56 -0.27 21.16
N ASP A 244 4.05 -1.37 20.60
CA ASP A 244 5.01 -1.36 19.49
C ASP A 244 4.37 -0.75 18.23
N SER A 245 3.11 -1.06 17.94
CA SER A 245 2.39 -0.47 16.80
C SER A 245 2.20 1.06 16.91
N ILE A 246 2.06 1.62 18.10
CA ILE A 246 1.92 3.08 18.29
C ILE A 246 3.27 3.78 18.09
N SER A 247 4.39 3.18 18.55
CA SER A 247 5.70 3.81 18.39
C SER A 247 6.08 4.04 16.92
N TRP A 248 5.62 3.17 16.02
CA TRP A 248 5.79 3.35 14.57
C TRP A 248 4.94 4.49 13.97
N SER A 249 3.76 4.77 14.54
CA SER A 249 2.87 5.85 14.08
C SER A 249 3.30 7.26 14.54
N MET A 250 4.30 7.36 15.42
CA MET A 250 4.83 8.62 15.97
C MET A 250 6.25 8.95 15.47
N LEU A 251 6.83 8.15 14.57
CA LEU A 251 8.09 8.50 13.95
C LEU A 251 7.85 9.68 12.98
N PRO A 252 8.57 10.80 13.13
CA PRO A 252 8.42 11.93 12.22
C PRO A 252 8.89 11.52 10.82
N HIS A 253 8.05 11.82 9.83
CA HIS A 253 8.40 11.82 8.41
C HIS A 253 9.42 12.92 8.10
#